data_AF-A0A3M7ENR3-F1
#
_entry.id   AF-A0A3M7ENR3-F1
#
_cell.length_a   1.000
_cell.length_b   1.000
_cell.length_c   1.000
_cell.angle_alpha   90.00
_cell.angle_beta   90.00
_cell.angle_gamma   90.00
#
_symmetry.space_group_name_H-M   'P 1'
#
loop_
_entity.id
_entity.type
_entity.pdbx_description
1 polymer ?
#
loop_
_entity_poly.entity_id
_entity_poly.type
_entity_poly.pdbx_seq_one_letter_code
_entity_poly.pdbx_strand_id
1 'polypeptide(L)'
;MGPIQKKVHINVDLGEGYGNFKCGPDEELIPMIDHANVACGFHAGDPLIMQQTVRACKQHNIAIGAHPGLPDIQGFGRREMKLSPEELTAMVRYQVGALKAFLDAEGVPLHHVKPHGVLYGMMYRDKEVCRAVYEGVPKGTPVFGLAGTFHEETAKEIGLPFVAELYGDVKYNADRTLVIDRKKKAWTTDEIKKHISSQIENSSVTAVNGQDIDLPVGDHDHVKWSMNITRSKDLLDLGYGALHVHDQCSHSDRWKMDKTSAFFTKDRKISHEHIDYNDPAAGSKKLSE
;
A
#
# COMPACT_ATOMS: atom_id res chain seq x y z
N MET A 1 -11.68 -19.30 -7.21
CA MET A 1 -11.61 -19.27 -5.73
C MET A 1 -12.89 -18.62 -5.17
N GLY A 2 -13.22 -18.80 -3.88
CA GLY A 2 -14.37 -18.11 -3.25
C GLY A 2 -14.10 -16.64 -2.92
N PRO A 3 -15.07 -15.89 -2.36
CA PRO A 3 -14.89 -14.47 -2.01
C PRO A 3 -13.86 -14.28 -0.90
N ILE A 4 -13.20 -13.12 -0.86
CA ILE A 4 -12.35 -12.70 0.26
C ILE A 4 -13.25 -12.53 1.50
N GLN A 5 -13.13 -13.46 2.45
CA GLN A 5 -13.97 -13.50 3.67
C GLN A 5 -13.49 -12.55 4.79
N LYS A 6 -12.38 -11.84 4.58
CA LYS A 6 -11.73 -11.00 5.60
C LYS A 6 -11.81 -9.52 5.25
N LYS A 7 -11.72 -8.68 6.28
CA LYS A 7 -11.61 -7.22 6.11
C LYS A 7 -10.40 -6.89 5.23
N VAL A 8 -10.65 -6.16 4.15
CA VAL A 8 -9.63 -5.57 3.28
C VAL A 8 -9.34 -4.15 3.78
N HIS A 9 -8.07 -3.85 4.05
CA HIS A 9 -7.63 -2.51 4.46
C HIS A 9 -7.28 -1.66 3.24
N ILE A 10 -7.61 -0.39 3.26
CA ILE A 10 -7.26 0.53 2.17
C ILE A 10 -5.89 1.14 2.48
N ASN A 11 -4.94 0.98 1.56
CA ASN A 11 -3.65 1.69 1.61
C ASN A 11 -3.52 2.70 0.47
N VAL A 12 -2.80 3.80 0.74
CA VAL A 12 -2.51 4.83 -0.27
C VAL A 12 -1.08 5.31 -0.13
N ASP A 13 -0.45 5.57 -1.26
CA ASP A 13 0.89 6.17 -1.33
C ASP A 13 0.75 7.69 -1.09
N LEU A 14 1.39 8.19 -0.02
CA LEU A 14 1.30 9.57 0.46
C LEU A 14 2.69 10.22 0.58
N GLY A 15 2.71 11.53 0.76
CA GLY A 15 3.93 12.30 0.97
C GLY A 15 4.80 12.38 -0.28
N GLU A 16 4.24 12.21 -1.48
CA GLU A 16 5.02 12.14 -2.72
C GLU A 16 5.19 13.51 -3.42
N GLY A 17 4.95 14.61 -2.70
CA GLY A 17 5.44 15.93 -3.12
C GLY A 17 6.97 16.03 -3.01
N TYR A 18 7.56 17.11 -3.51
CA TYR A 18 8.99 17.38 -3.34
C TYR A 18 9.30 18.88 -3.46
N GLY A 19 9.88 19.47 -2.42
CA GLY A 19 10.15 20.90 -2.34
C GLY A 19 8.87 21.72 -2.56
N ASN A 20 8.84 22.51 -3.62
CA ASN A 20 7.68 23.35 -3.96
C ASN A 20 6.58 22.60 -4.74
N PHE A 21 6.79 21.33 -5.10
CA PHE A 21 5.85 20.56 -5.91
C PHE A 21 4.92 19.73 -5.02
N LYS A 22 3.61 19.96 -5.14
CA LYS A 22 2.58 19.15 -4.50
C LYS A 22 2.20 17.96 -5.38
N CYS A 23 1.81 16.84 -4.76
CA CYS A 23 1.52 15.60 -5.46
C CYS A 23 0.35 14.86 -4.79
N GLY A 24 -0.85 15.01 -5.33
CA GLY A 24 -2.06 14.40 -4.78
C GLY A 24 -2.70 15.21 -3.63
N PRO A 25 -3.97 14.92 -3.31
CA PRO A 25 -4.71 15.59 -2.24
C PRO A 25 -4.56 14.84 -0.90
N ASP A 26 -3.33 14.68 -0.39
CA ASP A 26 -3.02 13.83 0.77
C ASP A 26 -3.94 14.09 1.97
N GLU A 27 -4.18 15.36 2.33
CA GLU A 27 -5.03 15.72 3.48
C GLU A 27 -6.48 15.26 3.33
N GLU A 28 -6.97 15.14 2.09
CA GLU A 28 -8.33 14.66 1.80
C GLU A 28 -8.42 13.14 1.83
N LEU A 29 -7.33 12.44 1.49
CA LEU A 29 -7.28 10.98 1.42
C LEU A 29 -7.09 10.35 2.81
N ILE A 30 -6.27 10.97 3.67
CA ILE A 30 -5.92 10.44 5.00
C ILE A 30 -7.12 9.99 5.85
N PRO A 31 -8.26 10.72 5.93
CA PRO A 31 -9.42 10.28 6.72
C PRO A 31 -10.12 9.01 6.20
N MET A 32 -9.83 8.61 4.97
CA MET A 32 -10.54 7.57 4.22
C MET A 32 -9.75 6.25 4.10
N ILE A 33 -8.52 6.21 4.58
CA ILE A 33 -7.61 5.05 4.43
C ILE A 33 -7.38 4.35 5.77
N ASP A 34 -6.80 3.14 5.74
CA ASP A 34 -6.31 2.43 6.91
C ASP A 34 -4.79 2.57 7.06
N HIS A 35 -4.06 2.52 5.94
CA HIS A 35 -2.60 2.51 5.90
C HIS A 35 -2.04 3.57 4.94
N ALA A 36 -0.99 4.27 5.36
CA ALA A 36 -0.25 5.23 4.53
C ALA A 36 1.14 4.69 4.19
N ASN A 37 1.46 4.63 2.89
CA ASN A 37 2.82 4.35 2.42
C ASN A 37 3.51 5.70 2.17
N VAL A 38 4.38 6.14 3.09
CA VAL A 38 5.00 7.48 3.04
C VAL A 38 6.32 7.43 2.28
N ALA A 39 6.46 8.28 1.25
CA ALA A 39 7.67 8.38 0.45
C ALA A 39 8.90 8.82 1.29
N CYS A 40 10.07 8.28 0.93
CA CYS A 40 11.26 8.32 1.79
C CYS A 40 12.44 9.14 1.21
N GLY A 41 12.22 10.01 0.23
CA GLY A 41 13.26 10.94 -0.26
C GLY A 41 13.92 10.59 -1.59
N PHE A 42 13.75 9.36 -2.10
CA PHE A 42 14.48 8.90 -3.28
C PHE A 42 13.68 8.99 -4.58
N HIS A 43 12.41 8.61 -4.57
CA HIS A 43 11.51 8.82 -5.71
C HIS A 43 10.67 10.09 -5.55
N ALA A 44 10.34 10.42 -4.30
CA ALA A 44 9.55 11.56 -3.87
C ALA A 44 9.66 11.74 -2.35
N GLY A 45 9.00 12.76 -1.81
CA GLY A 45 9.06 13.14 -0.41
C GLY A 45 10.33 13.91 -0.10
N ASP A 46 10.24 14.95 0.71
CA ASP A 46 11.38 15.61 1.31
C ASP A 46 11.25 15.56 2.85
N PRO A 47 12.28 15.97 3.61
CA PRO A 47 12.22 15.93 5.08
C PRO A 47 11.00 16.62 5.69
N LEU A 48 10.59 17.77 5.14
CA LEU A 48 9.48 18.53 5.68
C LEU A 48 8.15 17.88 5.32
N ILE A 49 8.02 17.38 4.09
CA ILE A 49 6.83 16.64 3.65
C ILE A 49 6.67 15.35 4.48
N MET A 50 7.73 14.57 4.67
CA MET A 50 7.68 13.38 5.54
C MET A 50 7.17 13.72 6.94
N GLN A 51 7.71 14.77 7.57
CA GLN A 51 7.27 15.21 8.89
C GLN A 51 5.80 15.63 8.91
N GLN A 52 5.34 16.38 7.90
CA GLN A 52 3.96 16.83 7.79
C GLN A 52 2.99 15.67 7.57
N THR A 53 3.30 14.76 6.65
CA THR A 53 2.50 13.56 6.37
C THR A 53 2.40 12.68 7.62
N VAL A 54 3.49 12.45 8.35
CA VAL A 54 3.45 11.66 9.61
C VAL A 54 2.52 12.31 10.64
N ARG A 55 2.59 13.63 10.83
CA ARG A 55 1.70 14.35 11.74
C ARG A 55 0.24 14.24 11.35
N ALA A 56 -0.06 14.41 10.06
CA ALA A 56 -1.42 14.30 9.54
C ALA A 56 -1.97 12.87 9.74
N CYS A 57 -1.20 11.85 9.38
CA CYS A 57 -1.59 10.44 9.62
C CYS A 57 -1.84 10.15 11.11
N LYS A 58 -0.98 10.66 12.01
CA LYS A 58 -1.15 10.52 13.46
C LYS A 58 -2.46 11.12 13.95
N GLN A 59 -2.84 12.31 13.49
CA GLN A 59 -4.09 12.98 13.87
C GLN A 59 -5.33 12.14 13.51
N HIS A 60 -5.24 11.34 12.45
CA HIS A 60 -6.32 10.47 11.97
C HIS A 60 -6.17 9.00 12.39
N ASN A 61 -5.16 8.67 13.19
CA ASN A 61 -4.83 7.32 13.64
C ASN A 61 -4.64 6.32 12.47
N ILE A 62 -3.92 6.76 11.44
CA ILE A 62 -3.55 5.96 10.26
C ILE A 62 -2.24 5.24 10.51
N ALA A 63 -2.17 3.94 10.17
CA ALA A 63 -0.93 3.18 10.31
C ALA A 63 0.07 3.58 9.23
N ILE A 64 1.32 3.85 9.60
CA ILE A 64 2.31 4.46 8.69
C ILE A 64 3.38 3.46 8.33
N GLY A 65 3.64 3.30 7.03
CA GLY A 65 4.71 2.47 6.49
C GLY A 65 5.67 3.27 5.62
N ALA A 66 6.87 2.72 5.45
CA ALA A 66 7.85 3.29 4.53
C ALA A 66 7.51 2.90 3.09
N HIS A 67 7.64 3.87 2.18
CA HIS A 67 7.48 3.67 0.74
C HIS A 67 8.80 3.87 -0.01
N PRO A 68 9.79 2.98 0.17
CA PRO A 68 11.10 3.15 -0.43
C PRO A 68 11.06 2.96 -1.95
N GLY A 69 11.69 3.87 -2.68
CA GLY A 69 11.83 3.82 -4.14
C GLY A 69 13.28 3.82 -4.60
N LEU A 70 13.49 3.65 -5.91
CA LEU A 70 14.80 3.89 -6.54
C LEU A 70 15.18 5.38 -6.42
N PRO A 71 16.49 5.73 -6.38
CA PRO A 71 17.00 7.10 -6.27
C PRO A 71 16.82 7.85 -7.61
N ASP A 72 15.57 8.08 -7.97
CA ASP A 72 15.16 8.66 -9.23
C ASP A 72 13.97 9.61 -9.02
N ILE A 73 14.25 10.80 -8.50
CA ILE A 73 13.23 11.85 -8.30
C ILE A 73 12.65 12.29 -9.65
N GLN A 74 13.48 12.46 -10.68
CA GLN A 74 13.06 12.97 -11.99
C GLN A 74 12.12 12.00 -12.71
N GLY A 75 12.34 10.69 -12.55
CA GLY A 75 11.47 9.65 -13.08
C GLY A 75 10.43 9.16 -12.08
N PHE A 76 10.33 9.78 -10.90
CA PHE A 76 9.42 9.39 -9.82
C PHE A 76 9.56 7.91 -9.42
N GLY A 77 10.78 7.36 -9.46
CA GLY A 77 11.03 5.94 -9.18
C GLY A 77 10.34 4.98 -10.16
N ARG A 78 10.01 5.43 -11.38
CA ARG A 78 9.34 4.63 -12.43
C ARG A 78 10.28 4.23 -13.59
N ARG A 79 11.59 4.42 -13.44
CA ARG A 79 12.62 3.96 -14.39
C ARG A 79 13.49 2.91 -13.73
N GLU A 80 13.66 1.77 -14.38
CA GLU A 80 14.54 0.72 -13.86
C GLU A 80 15.98 1.23 -13.76
N MET A 81 16.64 0.87 -12.66
CA MET A 81 18.05 1.15 -12.43
C MET A 81 18.74 -0.18 -12.11
N LYS A 82 19.87 -0.43 -12.75
CA LYS A 82 20.70 -1.59 -12.43
C LYS A 82 21.54 -1.25 -11.21
N LEU A 83 21.14 -1.75 -10.05
CA LEU A 83 21.83 -1.63 -8.77
C LEU A 83 22.30 -3.02 -8.32
N SER A 84 23.40 -3.09 -7.57
CA SER A 84 23.82 -4.33 -6.92
C SER A 84 22.88 -4.69 -5.76
N PRO A 85 22.85 -5.96 -5.33
CA PRO A 85 22.12 -6.35 -4.13
C PRO A 85 22.48 -5.51 -2.90
N GLU A 86 23.76 -5.22 -2.69
CA GLU A 86 24.23 -4.42 -1.56
C GLU A 86 23.72 -2.97 -1.63
N GLU A 87 23.67 -2.38 -2.83
CA GLU A 87 23.12 -1.05 -3.05
C GLU A 87 21.62 -1.01 -2.74
N LEU A 88 20.86 -2.02 -3.21
CA LEU A 88 19.42 -2.14 -2.92
C LEU A 88 19.16 -2.28 -1.43
N THR A 89 19.88 -3.17 -0.74
CA THR A 89 19.77 -3.38 0.71
C THR A 89 20.07 -2.09 1.48
N ALA A 90 21.18 -1.41 1.15
CA ALA A 90 21.58 -0.18 1.82
C ALA A 90 20.59 0.97 1.58
N MET A 91 20.10 1.10 0.35
CA MET A 91 19.11 2.09 -0.05
C MET A 91 17.79 1.93 0.73
N VAL A 92 17.28 0.71 0.83
CA VAL A 92 16.03 0.45 1.57
C VAL A 92 16.24 0.75 3.05
N ARG A 93 17.36 0.31 3.63
CA ARG A 93 17.70 0.61 5.03
C ARG A 93 17.80 2.10 5.30
N TYR A 94 18.42 2.86 4.39
CA TYR A 94 18.51 4.33 4.49
C TYR A 94 17.13 4.97 4.51
N GLN A 95 16.28 4.64 3.54
CA GLN A 95 14.95 5.22 3.38
C GLN A 95 14.02 4.88 4.56
N VAL A 96 14.04 3.62 5.01
CA VAL A 96 13.27 3.20 6.18
C VAL A 96 13.78 3.89 7.45
N GLY A 97 15.10 3.98 7.63
CA GLY A 97 15.71 4.70 8.74
C GLY A 97 15.36 6.18 8.77
N ALA A 98 15.34 6.83 7.60
CA ALA A 98 14.95 8.24 7.46
C ALA A 98 13.50 8.46 7.92
N LEU A 99 12.54 7.66 7.42
CA LEU A 99 11.15 7.78 7.87
C LEU A 99 11.00 7.46 9.36
N LYS A 100 11.71 6.42 9.84
CA LYS A 100 11.69 6.02 11.24
C LYS A 100 12.06 7.16 12.18
N ALA A 101 13.00 8.02 11.82
CA ALA A 101 13.35 9.18 12.63
C ALA A 101 12.17 10.16 12.83
N PHE A 102 11.35 10.39 11.79
CA PHE A 102 10.15 11.24 11.89
C PHE A 102 9.03 10.56 12.67
N LEU A 103 8.88 9.25 12.48
CA LEU A 103 7.94 8.42 13.25
C LEU A 103 8.27 8.45 14.74
N ASP A 104 9.53 8.20 15.10
CA ASP A 104 10.01 8.19 16.48
C ASP A 104 9.84 9.60 17.12
N ALA A 105 10.11 10.68 16.38
CA ALA A 105 9.89 12.06 16.85
C ALA A 105 8.41 12.38 17.16
N GLU A 106 7.48 11.71 16.49
CA GLU A 106 6.05 11.85 16.71
C GLU A 106 5.47 10.73 17.60
N GLY A 107 6.31 9.82 18.11
CA GLY A 107 5.86 8.69 18.95
C GLY A 107 4.94 7.72 18.22
N VAL A 108 5.14 7.53 16.91
CA VAL A 108 4.37 6.61 16.07
C VAL A 108 5.27 5.43 15.68
N PRO A 109 4.83 4.16 15.74
CA PRO A 109 5.64 3.04 15.29
C PRO A 109 5.63 2.91 13.76
N LEU A 110 6.71 2.36 13.20
CA LEU A 110 6.73 1.87 11.82
C LEU A 110 5.83 0.63 11.70
N HIS A 111 4.79 0.70 10.87
CA HIS A 111 3.82 -0.38 10.72
C HIS A 111 4.20 -1.39 9.62
N HIS A 112 4.76 -0.93 8.50
CA HIS A 112 5.05 -1.78 7.34
C HIS A 112 6.08 -1.14 6.39
N VAL A 113 6.52 -1.91 5.39
CA VAL A 113 7.29 -1.41 4.24
C VAL A 113 6.63 -1.87 2.95
N LYS A 114 6.45 -0.95 2.01
CA LYS A 114 5.92 -1.22 0.66
C LYS A 114 6.84 -0.57 -0.38
N PRO A 115 7.57 -1.33 -1.21
CA PRO A 115 8.41 -0.74 -2.26
C PRO A 115 7.61 0.06 -3.30
N HIS A 116 8.18 1.16 -3.79
CA HIS A 116 7.53 2.06 -4.74
C HIS A 116 7.74 1.66 -6.21
N GLY A 117 6.72 1.94 -7.03
CA GLY A 117 6.88 2.11 -8.46
C GLY A 117 7.52 0.91 -9.16
N VAL A 118 8.57 1.16 -9.94
CA VAL A 118 9.21 0.11 -10.73
C VAL A 118 10.02 -0.87 -9.87
N LEU A 119 10.45 -0.47 -8.66
CA LEU A 119 11.15 -1.35 -7.73
C LEU A 119 10.26 -2.54 -7.33
N TYR A 120 9.00 -2.25 -7.01
CA TYR A 120 7.97 -3.27 -6.77
C TYR A 120 7.84 -4.24 -7.96
N GLY A 121 7.94 -3.70 -9.16
CA GLY A 121 7.99 -4.45 -10.41
C GLY A 121 9.18 -5.38 -10.53
N MET A 122 10.38 -4.85 -10.30
CA MET A 122 11.63 -5.59 -10.42
C MET A 122 11.64 -6.78 -9.46
N MET A 123 11.13 -6.60 -8.25
CA MET A 123 11.12 -7.63 -7.21
C MET A 123 10.30 -8.87 -7.56
N TYR A 124 9.10 -8.73 -8.17
CA TYR A 124 8.36 -9.93 -8.61
C TYR A 124 8.92 -10.58 -9.87
N ARG A 125 9.86 -9.93 -10.59
CA ARG A 125 10.55 -10.49 -11.77
C ARG A 125 11.90 -11.12 -11.44
N ASP A 126 12.54 -10.66 -10.38
CA ASP A 126 13.89 -11.06 -9.97
C ASP A 126 13.94 -11.29 -8.45
N LYS A 127 14.12 -12.56 -8.07
CA LYS A 127 14.16 -13.00 -6.67
C LYS A 127 15.36 -12.44 -5.91
N GLU A 128 16.51 -12.24 -6.56
CA GLU A 128 17.70 -11.67 -5.91
C GLU A 128 17.47 -10.19 -5.58
N VAL A 129 16.81 -9.44 -6.48
CA VAL A 129 16.36 -8.08 -6.20
C VAL A 129 15.36 -8.05 -5.05
N CYS A 130 14.38 -8.95 -5.04
CA CYS A 130 13.40 -9.06 -3.94
C CYS A 130 14.09 -9.33 -2.60
N ARG A 131 15.05 -10.26 -2.59
CA ARG A 131 15.82 -10.61 -1.39
C ARG A 131 16.61 -9.43 -0.87
N ALA A 132 17.36 -8.75 -1.72
CA ALA A 132 18.15 -7.58 -1.35
C ALA A 132 17.27 -6.46 -0.76
N VAL A 133 16.13 -6.15 -1.40
CA VAL A 133 15.19 -5.15 -0.89
C VAL A 133 14.68 -5.53 0.49
N TYR A 134 14.24 -6.77 0.70
CA TYR A 134 13.73 -7.22 1.98
C TYR A 134 14.79 -7.38 3.06
N GLU A 135 16.06 -7.67 2.73
CA GLU A 135 17.16 -7.63 3.70
C GLU A 135 17.46 -6.22 4.23
N GLY A 136 17.00 -5.19 3.51
CA GLY A 136 17.00 -3.79 3.97
C GLY A 136 15.90 -3.45 4.98
N VAL A 137 14.88 -4.31 5.12
CA VAL A 137 13.71 -4.09 6.00
C VAL A 137 14.03 -4.50 7.45
N PRO A 138 13.63 -3.72 8.47
CA PRO A 138 13.82 -4.11 9.87
C PRO A 138 13.08 -5.41 10.19
N LYS A 139 13.74 -6.32 10.93
CA LYS A 139 13.18 -7.63 11.31
C LYS A 139 11.82 -7.47 11.98
N GLY A 140 10.89 -8.36 11.66
CA GLY A 140 9.52 -8.35 12.20
C GLY A 140 8.61 -7.27 11.58
N THR A 141 9.11 -6.39 10.71
CA THR A 141 8.28 -5.39 10.02
C THR A 141 7.52 -6.05 8.87
N PRO A 142 6.18 -5.95 8.82
CA PRO A 142 5.40 -6.44 7.69
C PRO A 142 5.82 -5.82 6.36
N VAL A 143 5.87 -6.64 5.31
CA VAL A 143 6.11 -6.20 3.93
C VAL A 143 4.86 -6.39 3.07
N PHE A 144 4.54 -5.37 2.29
CA PHE A 144 3.41 -5.41 1.36
C PHE A 144 3.92 -5.87 0.00
N GLY A 145 3.23 -6.82 -0.61
CA GLY A 145 3.62 -7.35 -1.91
C GLY A 145 2.54 -8.15 -2.61
N LEU A 146 2.82 -8.53 -3.85
CA LEU A 146 1.89 -9.22 -4.73
C LEU A 146 1.89 -10.73 -4.41
N ALA A 147 0.74 -11.26 -3.98
CA ALA A 147 0.61 -12.68 -3.65
C ALA A 147 0.93 -13.59 -4.85
N GLY A 148 1.48 -14.77 -4.57
CA GLY A 148 1.90 -15.73 -5.61
C GLY A 148 3.10 -15.29 -6.45
N THR A 149 3.88 -14.32 -5.97
CA THR A 149 5.13 -13.89 -6.62
C THR A 149 6.33 -14.03 -5.67
N PHE A 150 7.54 -13.67 -6.16
CA PHE A 150 8.73 -13.63 -5.31
C PHE A 150 8.58 -12.75 -4.08
N HIS A 151 7.66 -11.77 -4.08
CA HIS A 151 7.33 -11.00 -2.88
C HIS A 151 6.88 -11.88 -1.71
N GLU A 152 6.04 -12.87 -1.96
CA GLU A 152 5.51 -13.74 -0.91
C GLU A 152 6.54 -14.82 -0.55
N GLU A 153 7.13 -15.44 -1.58
CA GLU A 153 8.14 -16.49 -1.43
C GLU A 153 9.32 -16.00 -0.60
N THR A 154 9.92 -14.86 -0.98
CA THR A 154 11.08 -14.31 -0.29
C THR A 154 10.74 -13.82 1.10
N ALA A 155 9.58 -13.20 1.33
CA ALA A 155 9.16 -12.78 2.67
C ALA A 155 9.09 -13.98 3.63
N LYS A 156 8.51 -15.10 3.18
CA LYS A 156 8.45 -16.36 3.94
C LYS A 156 9.84 -16.93 4.20
N GLU A 157 10.70 -16.99 3.18
CA GLU A 157 12.06 -17.54 3.30
C GLU A 157 12.93 -16.82 4.34
N ILE A 158 12.82 -15.49 4.42
CA ILE A 158 13.65 -14.69 5.33
C ILE A 158 12.92 -14.34 6.64
N GLY A 159 11.68 -14.80 6.82
CA GLY A 159 10.91 -14.64 8.06
C GLY A 159 10.31 -13.24 8.28
N LEU A 160 9.97 -12.51 7.21
CA LEU A 160 9.20 -11.27 7.31
C LEU A 160 7.69 -11.55 7.24
N PRO A 161 6.86 -10.89 8.09
CA PRO A 161 5.41 -10.98 7.95
C PRO A 161 4.98 -10.44 6.58
N PHE A 162 4.15 -11.19 5.86
CA PHE A 162 3.68 -10.81 4.54
C PHE A 162 2.24 -10.29 4.57
N VAL A 163 1.99 -9.17 3.90
CA VAL A 163 0.66 -8.61 3.64
C VAL A 163 0.44 -8.60 2.14
N ALA A 164 -0.56 -9.34 1.68
CA ALA A 164 -0.86 -9.40 0.27
C ALA A 164 -1.60 -8.15 -0.18
N GLU A 165 -1.12 -7.59 -1.29
CA GLU A 165 -1.65 -6.37 -1.86
C GLU A 165 -2.46 -6.64 -3.13
N LEU A 166 -3.63 -6.02 -3.18
CA LEU A 166 -4.50 -5.88 -4.34
C LEU A 166 -4.44 -4.44 -4.84
N TYR A 167 -4.78 -4.23 -6.10
CA TYR A 167 -4.77 -2.91 -6.71
C TYR A 167 -6.14 -2.57 -7.28
N GLY A 168 -6.72 -1.46 -6.81
CA GLY A 168 -8.06 -1.03 -7.20
C GLY A 168 -8.09 -0.31 -8.54
N ASP A 169 -6.94 0.20 -8.98
CA ASP A 169 -6.78 1.06 -10.14
C ASP A 169 -5.47 0.80 -10.92
N VAL A 170 -5.01 -0.45 -10.90
CA VAL A 170 -3.88 -0.92 -11.73
C VAL A 170 -4.31 -2.16 -12.49
N LYS A 171 -3.97 -2.19 -13.77
CA LYS A 171 -4.32 -3.33 -14.63
C LYS A 171 -3.39 -4.51 -14.35
N TYR A 172 -3.88 -5.71 -14.64
CA TYR A 172 -3.12 -6.94 -14.51
C TYR A 172 -2.75 -7.50 -15.88
N ASN A 173 -1.57 -8.09 -15.97
CA ASN A 173 -1.14 -8.95 -17.07
C ASN A 173 -1.75 -10.35 -16.90
N ALA A 174 -1.76 -11.14 -17.97
CA ALA A 174 -2.29 -12.50 -17.94
C ALA A 174 -1.52 -13.44 -17.00
N ASP A 175 -0.26 -13.12 -16.71
CA ASP A 175 0.59 -13.82 -15.74
C ASP A 175 0.37 -13.35 -14.28
N ARG A 176 -0.70 -12.58 -14.03
CA ARG A 176 -1.09 -12.01 -12.72
C ARG A 176 -0.18 -10.90 -12.20
N THR A 177 0.83 -10.48 -12.97
CA THR A 177 1.65 -9.32 -12.61
C THR A 177 0.93 -8.00 -12.90
N LEU A 178 1.42 -6.90 -12.33
CA LEU A 178 0.85 -5.57 -12.55
C LEU A 178 1.40 -4.92 -13.82
N VAL A 179 0.55 -4.15 -14.49
CA VAL A 179 0.95 -3.25 -15.58
C VAL A 179 1.48 -1.96 -14.95
N ILE A 180 2.81 -1.85 -14.89
CA ILE A 180 3.48 -0.66 -14.35
C ILE A 180 3.74 0.33 -15.48
N ASP A 181 2.78 1.22 -15.71
CA ASP A 181 2.91 2.28 -16.71
C ASP A 181 3.77 3.44 -16.21
N ARG A 182 4.55 4.03 -17.13
CA ARG A 182 5.24 5.31 -16.88
C ARG A 182 4.26 6.47 -16.70
N LYS A 183 3.12 6.41 -17.41
CA LYS A 183 2.03 7.39 -17.31
C LYS A 183 0.71 6.63 -17.18
N LYS A 184 0.08 6.72 -16.01
CA LYS A 184 -1.21 6.08 -15.76
C LYS A 184 -2.33 6.78 -16.53
N LYS A 185 -3.23 5.99 -17.13
CA LYS A 185 -4.54 6.47 -17.57
C LYS A 185 -5.45 6.55 -16.34
N ALA A 186 -6.21 7.64 -16.21
CA ALA A 186 -7.22 7.73 -15.16
C ALA A 186 -8.30 6.65 -15.38
N TRP A 187 -8.68 6.00 -14.30
CA TRP A 187 -9.83 5.11 -14.27
C TRP A 187 -11.09 5.91 -13.98
N THR A 188 -12.18 5.49 -14.58
CA THR A 188 -13.52 5.93 -14.19
C THR A 188 -13.98 5.20 -12.93
N THR A 189 -14.91 5.82 -12.22
CA THR A 189 -15.54 5.28 -11.03
C THR A 189 -16.16 3.89 -11.25
N ASP A 190 -16.83 3.69 -12.39
CA ASP A 190 -17.47 2.40 -12.71
C ASP A 190 -16.47 1.32 -13.07
N GLU A 191 -15.37 1.66 -13.76
CA GLU A 191 -14.29 0.72 -14.03
C GLU A 191 -13.69 0.21 -12.71
N ILE A 192 -13.49 1.08 -11.72
CA ILE A 192 -12.93 0.71 -10.41
C ILE A 192 -13.88 -0.13 -9.59
N LYS A 193 -15.17 0.24 -9.51
CA LYS A 193 -16.17 -0.60 -8.84
C LYS A 193 -16.17 -2.02 -9.39
N LYS A 194 -16.23 -2.15 -10.71
CA LYS A 194 -16.21 -3.46 -11.38
C LYS A 194 -14.92 -4.21 -11.06
N HIS A 195 -13.79 -3.52 -11.11
CA HIS A 195 -12.47 -4.10 -10.87
C HIS A 195 -12.29 -4.58 -9.42
N ILE A 196 -12.69 -3.77 -8.44
CA ILE A 196 -12.62 -4.11 -7.02
C ILE A 196 -13.62 -5.22 -6.67
N SER A 197 -14.88 -5.13 -7.13
CA SER A 197 -15.88 -6.18 -6.89
C SER A 197 -15.40 -7.53 -7.42
N SER A 198 -14.80 -7.57 -8.62
CA SER A 198 -14.23 -8.81 -9.15
C SER A 198 -13.16 -9.41 -8.22
N GLN A 199 -12.25 -8.57 -7.71
CA GLN A 199 -11.17 -9.02 -6.84
C GLN A 199 -11.69 -9.52 -5.49
N ILE A 200 -12.66 -8.83 -4.90
CA ILE A 200 -13.17 -9.15 -3.56
C ILE A 200 -14.16 -10.30 -3.60
N GLU A 201 -15.11 -10.27 -4.53
CA GLU A 201 -16.23 -11.23 -4.59
C GLU A 201 -15.84 -12.54 -5.28
N ASN A 202 -15.01 -12.43 -6.34
CA ASN A 202 -14.68 -13.57 -7.20
C ASN A 202 -13.22 -13.99 -7.12
N SER A 203 -12.39 -13.25 -6.37
CA SER A 203 -10.96 -13.53 -6.29
C SER A 203 -10.30 -13.55 -7.67
N SER A 204 -10.73 -12.67 -8.57
CA SER A 204 -10.31 -12.66 -9.97
C SER A 204 -10.27 -11.25 -10.56
N VAL A 205 -9.62 -11.11 -11.70
CA VAL A 205 -9.51 -9.84 -12.43
C VAL A 205 -9.48 -10.06 -13.94
N THR A 206 -10.01 -9.13 -14.73
CA THR A 206 -9.84 -9.14 -16.18
C THR A 206 -8.48 -8.54 -16.55
N ALA A 207 -7.59 -9.37 -17.10
CA ALA A 207 -6.28 -8.96 -17.60
C ALA A 207 -6.39 -8.05 -18.84
N VAL A 208 -5.29 -7.37 -19.18
CA VAL A 208 -5.24 -6.47 -20.36
C VAL A 208 -5.53 -7.14 -21.70
N ASN A 209 -5.38 -8.45 -21.80
CA ASN A 209 -5.71 -9.24 -22.99
C ASN A 209 -7.19 -9.71 -23.01
N GLY A 210 -7.99 -9.32 -22.01
CA GLY A 210 -9.40 -9.67 -21.87
C GLY A 210 -9.68 -11.02 -21.19
N GLN A 211 -8.65 -11.76 -20.77
CA GLN A 211 -8.82 -13.00 -20.03
C GLN A 211 -9.13 -12.70 -18.56
N ASP A 212 -10.10 -13.41 -17.99
CA ASP A 212 -10.31 -13.42 -16.54
C ASP A 212 -9.29 -14.36 -15.89
N ILE A 213 -8.51 -13.82 -14.95
CA ILE A 213 -7.47 -14.54 -14.23
C ILE A 213 -7.82 -14.61 -12.75
N ASP A 214 -7.64 -15.79 -12.16
CA ASP A 214 -7.75 -15.97 -10.71
C ASP A 214 -6.55 -15.34 -10.01
N LEU A 215 -6.83 -14.58 -8.95
CA LEU A 215 -5.84 -14.07 -8.02
C LEU A 215 -5.64 -15.10 -6.90
N PRO A 216 -4.40 -15.32 -6.44
CA PRO A 216 -4.10 -16.25 -5.36
C PRO A 216 -4.47 -15.61 -4.02
N VAL A 217 -5.77 -15.39 -3.78
CA VAL A 217 -6.29 -14.74 -2.58
C VAL A 217 -7.03 -15.70 -1.64
N GLY A 218 -7.37 -16.90 -2.11
CA GLY A 218 -8.24 -17.85 -1.41
C GLY A 218 -7.57 -18.73 -0.34
N ASP A 219 -6.25 -18.90 -0.35
CA ASP A 219 -5.55 -19.92 0.48
C ASP A 219 -4.77 -19.32 1.67
N HIS A 220 -5.02 -18.06 2.00
CA HIS A 220 -4.19 -17.33 2.95
C HIS A 220 -4.93 -16.98 4.25
N ASP A 221 -5.28 -18.00 5.04
CA ASP A 221 -5.89 -17.84 6.36
C ASP A 221 -5.07 -17.01 7.36
N HIS A 222 -3.81 -16.69 7.04
CA HIS A 222 -2.89 -15.91 7.85
C HIS A 222 -2.48 -14.58 7.20
N VAL A 223 -2.86 -14.32 5.94
CA VAL A 223 -2.45 -13.10 5.23
C VAL A 223 -3.51 -12.01 5.40
N LYS A 224 -3.02 -10.81 5.71
CA LYS A 224 -3.83 -9.58 5.72
C LYS A 224 -3.88 -9.04 4.29
N TRP A 225 -5.05 -8.55 3.89
CA TRP A 225 -5.27 -7.96 2.57
C TRP A 225 -5.23 -6.44 2.64
N SER A 226 -4.53 -5.82 1.71
CA SER A 226 -4.60 -4.39 1.52
C SER A 226 -4.85 -4.02 0.06
N MET A 227 -5.79 -3.12 -0.18
CA MET A 227 -6.11 -2.58 -1.50
C MET A 227 -5.43 -1.22 -1.66
N ASN A 228 -4.59 -1.07 -2.69
CA ASN A 228 -4.04 0.22 -3.08
C ASN A 228 -4.98 0.95 -4.03
N ILE A 229 -5.22 2.23 -3.78
CA ILE A 229 -5.95 3.12 -4.69
C ILE A 229 -5.08 4.36 -4.96
N THR A 230 -4.62 4.52 -6.20
CA THR A 230 -3.83 5.69 -6.59
C THR A 230 -4.71 6.89 -6.99
N ARG A 231 -4.99 7.74 -5.99
CA ARG A 231 -5.31 9.17 -6.19
C ARG A 231 -6.53 9.53 -7.04
N SER A 232 -7.68 8.90 -6.82
CA SER A 232 -8.93 9.58 -7.15
C SER A 232 -9.85 9.63 -5.93
N LYS A 233 -10.22 10.86 -5.59
CA LYS A 233 -11.13 11.21 -4.50
C LYS A 233 -12.53 10.66 -4.75
N ASP A 234 -12.98 10.68 -6.01
CA ASP A 234 -14.27 10.14 -6.44
C ASP A 234 -14.42 8.64 -6.12
N LEU A 235 -13.32 7.95 -5.84
CA LEU A 235 -13.27 6.52 -5.54
C LEU A 235 -13.44 6.22 -4.05
N LEU A 236 -13.00 7.11 -3.17
CA LEU A 236 -13.17 6.95 -1.73
C LEU A 236 -14.57 7.41 -1.28
N ASP A 237 -15.18 8.32 -2.04
CA ASP A 237 -16.56 8.79 -1.87
C ASP A 237 -17.65 7.75 -2.28
N LEU A 238 -17.27 6.58 -2.79
CA LEU A 238 -18.16 5.50 -3.21
C LEU A 238 -18.91 4.75 -2.08
N GLY A 239 -19.10 5.40 -0.93
CA GLY A 239 -19.73 4.79 0.26
C GLY A 239 -18.73 4.19 1.26
N TYR A 240 -17.44 4.51 1.14
CA TYR A 240 -16.37 4.04 2.03
C TYR A 240 -15.89 5.09 3.05
N GLY A 241 -16.33 6.34 2.90
CA GLY A 241 -16.12 7.41 3.87
C GLY A 241 -16.57 8.75 3.30
N ALA A 242 -17.85 9.09 3.48
CA ALA A 242 -18.42 10.32 2.95
C ALA A 242 -17.78 11.57 3.56
N LEU A 243 -17.28 12.50 2.72
CA LEU A 243 -17.30 13.95 2.92
C LEU A 243 -16.92 14.66 1.61
N HIS A 244 -17.93 15.18 0.93
CA HIS A 244 -17.78 16.03 -0.25
C HIS A 244 -16.84 17.21 0.02
N VAL A 245 -15.79 17.34 -0.78
CA VAL A 245 -15.02 18.58 -0.90
C VAL A 245 -14.85 18.89 -2.39
N HIS A 246 -15.12 20.14 -2.75
CA HIS A 246 -15.10 20.61 -4.13
C HIS A 246 -13.72 20.44 -4.78
N ASP A 247 -13.73 19.90 -5.99
CA ASP A 247 -12.65 20.02 -6.96
C ASP A 247 -12.40 21.51 -7.25
N GLN A 248 -11.23 22.03 -6.90
CA GLN A 248 -10.78 23.34 -7.38
C GLN A 248 -9.73 23.14 -8.46
N CYS A 249 -10.17 22.54 -9.57
CA CYS A 249 -9.63 22.83 -10.88
C CYS A 249 -10.78 22.88 -11.91
N SER A 250 -11.27 24.10 -12.17
CA SER A 250 -12.24 24.53 -13.21
C SER A 250 -13.73 24.56 -12.86
N HIS A 251 -14.44 25.51 -13.49
CA HIS A 251 -15.78 26.03 -13.15
C HIS A 251 -16.95 25.10 -13.55
N SER A 252 -18.05 25.25 -12.79
CA SER A 252 -19.48 24.95 -13.11
C SER A 252 -19.87 23.51 -13.44
N ASP A 253 -20.57 22.80 -12.56
CA ASP A 253 -22.05 22.75 -12.48
C ASP A 253 -22.56 21.76 -11.39
N ARG A 254 -23.79 21.99 -10.90
CA ARG A 254 -24.51 21.27 -9.81
C ARG A 254 -25.28 20.05 -10.34
N TRP A 255 -25.16 18.83 -9.76
CA TRP A 255 -26.23 17.80 -9.74
C TRP A 255 -26.10 16.76 -8.59
N LYS A 256 -27.21 16.07 -8.28
CA LYS A 256 -27.60 15.38 -7.03
C LYS A 256 -27.20 13.89 -6.89
N MET A 257 -27.10 13.43 -5.63
CA MET A 257 -26.83 12.06 -5.14
C MET A 257 -27.86 11.00 -5.51
N ASP A 258 -27.42 9.74 -5.63
CA ASP A 258 -28.24 8.55 -5.42
C ASP A 258 -27.51 7.53 -4.51
N LYS A 259 -28.28 6.82 -3.67
CA LYS A 259 -27.82 6.03 -2.52
C LYS A 259 -27.83 4.54 -2.83
N THR A 260 -26.68 3.87 -2.76
CA THR A 260 -26.60 2.41 -2.51
C THR A 260 -25.34 2.08 -1.73
N SER A 261 -25.52 1.65 -0.47
CA SER A 261 -24.47 1.24 0.46
C SER A 261 -24.73 -0.18 0.95
N ALA A 262 -23.81 -1.10 0.70
CA ALA A 262 -23.68 -2.38 1.39
C ALA A 262 -22.21 -2.85 1.25
N PHE A 263 -21.71 -3.63 2.21
CA PHE A 263 -20.40 -4.32 2.28
C PHE A 263 -19.30 -3.72 3.18
N PHE A 264 -19.33 -2.45 3.58
CA PHE A 264 -18.29 -1.88 4.45
C PHE A 264 -18.89 -1.10 5.62
N THR A 265 -19.17 -1.78 6.74
CA THR A 265 -19.59 -1.12 7.98
C THR A 265 -18.35 -0.76 8.82
N LYS A 266 -18.17 0.54 9.06
CA LYS A 266 -17.23 1.06 10.07
C LYS A 266 -17.94 1.06 11.42
N ASP A 267 -18.04 -0.10 12.05
CA ASP A 267 -18.51 -0.18 13.44
C ASP A 267 -17.41 0.32 14.38
N ARG A 268 -17.45 1.61 14.71
CA ARG A 268 -16.66 2.17 15.82
C ARG A 268 -17.33 1.79 17.15
N LYS A 269 -16.96 0.64 17.70
CA LYS A 269 -16.87 0.48 19.16
C LYS A 269 -15.41 0.29 19.53
N ILE A 270 -14.89 1.31 20.21
CA ILE A 270 -13.53 1.37 20.72
C ILE A 270 -13.45 0.40 21.91
N SER A 271 -12.82 -0.75 21.73
CA SER A 271 -12.27 -1.54 22.84
C SER A 271 -10.76 -1.60 22.65
N HIS A 272 -10.03 -1.08 23.64
CA HIS A 272 -8.58 -1.10 23.66
C HIS A 272 -8.11 -2.50 23.98
N GLU A 273 -7.46 -3.16 23.03
CA GLU A 273 -6.49 -4.22 23.33
C GLU A 273 -5.14 -3.76 22.79
N HIS A 274 -4.27 -3.35 23.71
CA HIS A 274 -2.85 -3.16 23.46
C HIS A 274 -2.25 -4.54 23.18
N ILE A 275 -1.81 -4.78 21.94
CA ILE A 275 -0.92 -5.90 21.64
C ILE A 275 0.50 -5.32 21.68
N ASP A 276 1.22 -5.64 22.75
CA ASP A 276 2.63 -5.32 22.89
C ASP A 276 3.45 -6.30 22.05
N TYR A 277 4.05 -5.81 20.97
CA TYR A 277 4.88 -6.59 20.05
C TYR A 277 6.30 -6.88 20.60
N ASN A 278 6.62 -6.47 21.83
CA ASN A 278 7.93 -6.66 22.45
C ASN A 278 7.94 -7.63 23.65
N ASP A 279 6.86 -8.38 23.93
CA ASP A 279 6.86 -9.36 25.04
C ASP A 279 7.64 -10.64 24.67
N PRO A 280 8.79 -10.93 25.33
CA PRO A 280 9.56 -12.15 25.09
C PRO A 280 8.88 -13.43 25.62
N ALA A 281 7.75 -13.32 26.34
CA ALA A 281 7.09 -14.45 27.00
C ALA A 281 6.11 -15.25 26.11
N ALA A 282 5.87 -14.85 24.86
CA ALA A 282 4.98 -15.59 23.95
C ALA A 282 5.55 -16.95 23.44
N GLY A 283 6.79 -17.28 23.82
CA GLY A 283 7.54 -18.44 23.35
C GLY A 283 7.79 -19.54 24.38
N SER A 284 6.83 -19.95 25.21
CA SER A 284 6.90 -21.25 25.88
C SER A 284 5.57 -21.69 26.50
N LYS A 285 4.78 -22.50 25.78
CA LYS A 285 3.90 -23.47 26.44
C LYS A 285 4.46 -24.86 26.24
N LYS A 286 4.96 -25.42 27.34
CA LYS A 286 5.34 -26.81 27.52
C LYS A 286 4.15 -27.70 27.12
N LEU A 287 4.43 -28.68 26.28
CA LEU A 287 3.67 -29.93 26.25
C LEU A 287 4.05 -30.70 27.52
N SER A 288 3.06 -30.98 28.37
CA SER A 288 3.16 -31.98 29.42
C SER A 288 1.82 -32.70 29.55
N GLU A 289 1.88 -34.00 29.25
CA GLU A 289 0.94 -35.11 29.48
C GLU A 289 -0.47 -35.04 28.87
#